data_AF-A0A3M1Y6A5-F1
#
_entry.id   AF-A0A3M1Y6A5-F1
#
_cell.length_a   1.000
_cell.length_b   1.000
_cell.length_c   1.000
_cell.angle_alpha   90.00
_cell.angle_beta   90.00
_cell.angle_gamma   90.00
#
_symmetry.space_group_name_H-M   'P 1'
#
loop_
_entity.id
_entity.type
_entity.pdbx_description
1 polymer ?
#
loop_
_entity_poly.entity_id
_entity_poly.type
_entity_poly.pdbx_seq_one_letter_code
_entity_poly.pdbx_strand_id
1 'polypeptide(L)'
;MNQDPLTDLQFQILDSIYFVESFVHIVEEAEAPVPVVIDELRTMIDRGWVQVMQFDEAKGDYVRTAIYDTDQMDQYHYLATKAGLLRHNGH
;
A
#
# COMPACT_ATOMS: atom_id res chain seq x y z
N MET A 1 -0.61 -15.22 18.50
CA MET A 1 0.13 -15.23 17.23
C MET A 1 1.25 -14.22 17.38
N ASN A 2 2.51 -14.65 17.25
CA ASN A 2 3.62 -13.71 17.16
C ASN A 2 3.45 -12.95 15.85
N GLN A 3 3.28 -11.64 15.96
CA GLN A 3 3.22 -10.76 14.80
C GLN A 3 4.64 -10.31 14.54
N ASP A 4 5.24 -10.72 13.42
CA ASP A 4 6.58 -10.29 13.04
C ASP A 4 6.64 -8.74 12.97
N PRO A 5 7.72 -8.11 13.45
CA PRO A 5 7.87 -6.66 13.36
C PRO A 5 7.81 -6.18 11.90
N LEU A 6 7.31 -4.96 11.68
CA LEU A 6 7.43 -4.33 10.35
C LEU A 6 8.91 -4.20 9.99
N THR A 7 9.24 -4.45 8.72
CA THR A 7 10.54 -4.05 8.16
C THR A 7 10.57 -2.53 7.97
N ASP A 8 11.76 -1.95 7.89
CA ASP A 8 11.92 -0.51 7.65
C ASP A 8 11.20 -0.07 6.37
N LEU A 9 11.27 -0.89 5.32
CA LEU A 9 10.58 -0.63 4.06
C LEU A 9 9.05 -0.69 4.20
N GLN A 10 8.51 -1.68 4.91
CA GLN A 10 7.06 -1.73 5.16
C GLN A 10 6.59 -0.54 6.01
N PHE A 11 7.43 -0.07 6.93
CA PHE A 11 7.15 1.13 7.72
C PHE A 11 7.09 2.36 6.81
N GLN A 12 8.09 2.59 5.96
CA GLN A 12 8.12 3.69 4.98
C GLN A 12 6.92 3.65 4.02
N ILE A 13 6.57 2.47 3.52
CA ILE A 13 5.39 2.32 2.64
C ILE A 13 4.11 2.69 3.38
N LEU A 14 3.92 2.28 4.65
CA LEU A 14 2.73 2.66 5.42
C LEU A 14 2.69 4.16 5.74
N ASP A 15 3.84 4.77 5.96
CA ASP A 15 3.96 6.20 6.24
C ASP A 15 3.63 7.06 5.01
N SER A 16 3.97 6.60 3.80
CA SER A 16 3.62 7.34 2.57
C SER A 16 2.14 7.26 2.21
N ILE A 17 1.41 6.23 2.66
CA ILE A 17 0.01 5.99 2.26
C ILE A 17 -1.02 6.18 3.39
N TYR A 18 -0.77 7.14 4.30
CA TYR A 18 -1.80 7.63 5.25
C TYR A 18 -3.04 8.16 4.52
N PHE A 19 -2.83 8.74 3.34
CA PHE A 19 -3.86 9.09 2.37
C PHE A 19 -3.72 8.24 1.11
N VAL A 20 -4.65 8.40 0.17
CA VAL A 20 -4.61 7.63 -1.09
C VAL A 20 -3.47 8.15 -1.94
N GLU A 21 -2.48 7.30 -2.24
CA GLU A 21 -1.32 7.68 -3.05
C GLU A 21 -1.06 6.73 -4.21
N SER A 22 -0.40 7.25 -5.25
CA SER A 22 -0.03 6.49 -6.44
C SER A 22 1.13 5.54 -6.19
N PHE A 23 1.24 4.47 -6.98
CA PHE A 23 2.41 3.58 -6.94
C PHE A 23 3.74 4.32 -7.12
N VAL A 24 3.77 5.30 -8.04
CA VAL A 24 4.99 6.06 -8.36
C VAL A 24 5.49 6.81 -7.11
N HIS A 25 4.59 7.48 -6.40
CA HIS A 25 4.94 8.19 -5.17
C HIS A 25 5.46 7.23 -4.09
N ILE A 26 4.83 6.06 -3.92
CA ILE A 26 5.29 5.04 -2.96
C ILE A 26 6.73 4.60 -3.27
N VAL A 27 7.07 4.38 -4.54
CA VAL A 27 8.43 4.01 -4.96
C VAL A 27 9.43 5.12 -4.64
N GLU A 28 9.05 6.38 -4.84
CA GLU A 28 9.91 7.54 -4.53
C GLU A 28 10.18 7.65 -3.02
N GLU A 29 9.15 7.54 -2.17
CA GLU A 29 9.29 7.63 -0.70
C GLU A 29 10.00 6.41 -0.09
N ALA A 30 9.79 5.23 -0.67
CA ALA A 30 10.41 3.99 -0.20
C ALA A 30 11.92 3.94 -0.48
N GLU A 31 12.44 4.80 -1.36
CA GLU A 31 13.84 4.82 -1.82
C GLU A 31 14.38 3.42 -2.20
N ALA A 32 13.50 2.56 -2.73
CA ALA A 32 13.78 1.15 -3.01
C ALA A 32 13.52 0.78 -4.47
N PRO A 33 14.17 -0.27 -5.01
CA PRO A 33 13.91 -0.73 -6.37
C PRO A 33 12.44 -1.13 -6.57
N VAL A 34 11.85 -0.75 -7.71
CA VAL A 34 10.46 -1.07 -8.09
C VAL A 34 10.06 -2.52 -7.82
N PRO A 35 10.84 -3.57 -8.19
CA PRO A 35 10.46 -4.95 -7.91
C PRO A 35 10.33 -5.27 -6.42
N VAL A 36 11.18 -4.66 -5.59
CA VAL A 36 11.15 -4.84 -4.13
C VAL A 36 9.90 -4.20 -3.55
N VAL A 37 9.55 -3.00 -4.03
CA VAL A 37 8.33 -2.29 -3.60
C VAL A 37 7.06 -3.06 -4.01
N ILE A 38 7.04 -3.65 -5.22
CA ILE A 38 5.95 -4.52 -5.68
C ILE A 38 5.78 -5.72 -4.74
N ASP A 39 6.86 -6.44 -4.44
CA ASP A 39 6.79 -7.63 -3.60
C ASP A 39 6.32 -7.30 -2.17
N GLU A 40 6.77 -6.17 -1.61
CA GLU A 40 6.30 -5.72 -0.30
C GLU A 40 4.84 -5.26 -0.31
N LEU A 41 4.43 -4.44 -1.29
CA LEU A 41 3.03 -4.03 -1.42
C LEU A 41 2.10 -5.24 -1.54
N ARG A 42 2.45 -6.25 -2.34
CA ARG A 42 1.69 -7.50 -2.45
C ARG A 42 1.57 -8.20 -1.10
N THR A 43 2.69 -8.35 -0.39
CA THR A 43 2.72 -8.95 0.95
C THR A 43 1.81 -8.18 1.92
N MET A 44 1.83 -6.85 1.87
CA MET A 44 1.03 -6.00 2.76
C MET A 44 -0.45 -6.00 2.40
N ILE A 45 -0.80 -6.12 1.11
CA ILE A 45 -2.18 -6.32 0.62
C ILE A 45 -2.71 -7.67 1.11
N ASP A 46 -1.95 -8.75 0.94
CA ASP A 46 -2.31 -10.10 1.38
C ASP A 46 -2.52 -10.17 2.91
N ARG A 47 -1.78 -9.35 3.66
CA ARG A 47 -1.92 -9.19 5.11
C ARG A 47 -3.07 -8.26 5.52
N GLY A 48 -3.74 -7.61 4.56
CA GLY A 48 -4.81 -6.65 4.79
C GLY A 48 -4.35 -5.33 5.43
N TRP A 49 -3.06 -5.00 5.32
CA TRP A 49 -2.48 -3.75 5.83
C TRP A 49 -2.61 -2.61 4.83
N VAL A 50 -2.69 -2.95 3.54
CA VAL A 50 -2.87 -2.00 2.43
C VAL A 50 -4.11 -2.36 1.64
N GLN A 51 -4.86 -1.34 1.23
CA GLN A 51 -6.02 -1.46 0.36
C GLN A 51 -5.70 -0.86 -1.00
N VAL A 52 -6.00 -1.62 -2.06
CA VAL A 52 -5.93 -1.12 -3.44
C VAL A 52 -7.14 -0.23 -3.73
N MET A 53 -6.86 0.91 -4.35
CA MET A 53 -7.79 1.96 -4.69
C MET A 53 -7.76 2.20 -6.20
N GLN A 54 -8.93 2.48 -6.77
CA GLN A 54 -9.07 2.90 -8.17
C GLN A 54 -9.92 4.16 -8.23
N PHE A 55 -9.66 5.03 -9.20
CA PHE A 55 -10.48 6.22 -9.39
C PHE A 55 -11.82 5.84 -10.03
N ASP A 56 -12.92 6.29 -9.43
CA ASP A 56 -14.28 6.10 -9.93
C ASP A 56 -14.76 7.43 -10.53
N GLU A 57 -14.71 7.55 -11.86
CA GLU A 57 -15.08 8.79 -12.57
C GLU A 57 -16.51 9.25 -12.27
N ALA A 58 -17.44 8.31 -12.04
CA ALA A 58 -18.83 8.65 -11.76
C ALA A 58 -18.99 9.29 -10.37
N LYS A 59 -18.11 8.95 -9.42
CA LYS A 59 -18.08 9.55 -8.08
C LYS A 59 -17.10 10.71 -7.96
N GLY A 60 -16.14 10.81 -8.89
CA GLY A 60 -15.05 11.78 -8.83
C GLY A 60 -14.12 11.55 -7.64
N ASP A 61 -13.98 10.30 -7.18
CA ASP A 61 -13.20 9.94 -5.99
C ASP A 61 -12.60 8.52 -6.10
N TYR A 62 -11.64 8.21 -5.24
CA TYR A 62 -11.04 6.89 -5.14
C TYR A 62 -11.92 5.92 -4.34
N VAL A 63 -12.15 4.75 -4.91
CA VAL A 63 -12.90 3.66 -4.29
C VAL A 63 -12.03 2.43 -4.10
N ARG A 64 -12.35 1.64 -3.09
CA ARG A 64 -11.70 0.36 -2.85
C ARG A 64 -12.01 -0.60 -3.99
N THR A 65 -11.01 -1.34 -4.43
CA THR A 65 -11.18 -2.47 -5.34
C THR A 65 -10.56 -3.73 -4.74
N ALA A 66 -11.25 -4.86 -4.93
CA ALA A 66 -10.70 -6.19 -4.63
C ALA A 66 -10.03 -6.83 -5.85
N ILE A 67 -10.19 -6.20 -7.03
CA ILE A 67 -9.65 -6.67 -8.30
C ILE A 67 -8.53 -5.73 -8.68
N TYR A 68 -7.32 -6.28 -8.77
CA TYR A 68 -6.15 -5.58 -9.26
C TYR A 68 -5.25 -6.56 -10.01
N ASP A 69 -4.49 -6.04 -10.97
CA ASP A 69 -3.48 -6.80 -11.69
C ASP A 69 -2.12 -6.62 -11.01
N THR A 70 -1.54 -7.72 -10.54
CA THR A 70 -0.23 -7.72 -9.88
C THR A 70 0.91 -7.37 -10.82
N ASP A 71 0.72 -7.52 -12.13
CA ASP A 71 1.71 -7.15 -13.14
C ASP A 71 1.58 -5.66 -13.55
N GLN A 72 0.47 -5.00 -13.18
CA GLN A 72 0.17 -3.59 -13.51
C GLN A 72 -0.19 -2.79 -12.25
N MET A 73 0.62 -2.95 -11.19
CA MET A 73 0.42 -2.25 -9.91
C MET A 73 0.51 -0.73 -10.02
N ASP A 74 1.16 -0.22 -11.06
CA ASP A 74 1.32 1.20 -11.35
C ASP A 74 0.02 1.90 -11.79
N GLN A 75 -1.00 1.13 -12.18
CA GLN A 75 -2.32 1.65 -12.57
C GLN A 75 -3.23 1.98 -11.37
N TYR A 76 -2.81 1.59 -10.16
CA TYR A 76 -3.63 1.69 -8.97
C TYR A 76 -3.04 2.70 -7.97
N HIS A 77 -3.90 3.05 -7.01
CA HIS A 77 -3.52 3.83 -5.84
C HIS A 77 -3.68 2.96 -4.59
N TYR A 78 -3.09 3.40 -3.48
CA TYR A 78 -3.00 2.59 -2.28
C TYR A 78 -3.31 3.44 -1.06
N LEU A 79 -3.88 2.78 -0.04
CA LEU A 79 -4.23 3.40 1.22
C LEU A 79 -3.95 2.43 2.36
N ALA A 80 -3.32 2.92 3.43
CA ALA A 80 -3.15 2.13 4.64
C ALA A 80 -4.52 1.81 5.26
N THR A 81 -4.76 0.53 5.56
CA THR A 81 -5.96 0.15 6.29
C THR A 81 -5.83 0.50 7.76
N LYS A 82 -6.94 0.45 8.51
CA LYS A 82 -6.88 0.53 9.97
C LYS A 82 -5.92 -0.50 10.58
N ALA A 83 -5.84 -1.71 10.01
CA ALA A 83 -4.92 -2.74 10.49
C ALA A 83 -3.45 -2.36 10.19
N GLY A 84 -3.18 -1.80 9.01
CA GLY A 84 -1.86 -1.27 8.66
C GLY A 84 -1.43 -0.14 9.59
N LEU A 85 -2.29 0.86 9.82
CA LEU A 85 -1.99 2.00 10.70
C LEU A 85 -1.78 1.59 12.17
N LEU A 86 -2.55 0.62 12.68
CA LEU A 86 -2.31 0.08 14.03
C LEU A 86 -0.95 -0.62 14.15
N ARG A 87 -0.50 -1.26 13.06
CA ARG A 87 0.81 -1.90 13.00
C ARG A 87 1.93 -0.85 12.95
N HIS A 88 1.75 0.19 12.14
CA HIS A 88 2.69 1.31 11.99
C HIS A 88 2.86 2.09 13.31
N ASN A 89 1.76 2.47 13.94
CA ASN A 89 1.77 3.30 15.16
C ASN A 89 2.13 2.54 16.44
N GLY A 90 2.19 1.21 16.36
CA GLY A 90 2.60 0.35 17.46
C GLY A 90 4.08 -0.04 17.44
N HIS A 91 4.82 0.44 16.44
CA HIS A 91 6.27 0.21 16.29
C HIS A 91 7.07 1.22 17.13
#